data_AF-A0A7I8F0Q7-F1
#
_entry.id   AF-A0A7I8F0Q7-F1
#
_cell.length_a   1.000
_cell.length_b   1.000
_cell.length_c   1.000
_cell.angle_alpha   90.00
_cell.angle_beta   90.00
_cell.angle_gamma   90.00
#
_symmetry.space_group_name_H-M   'P 1'
#
loop_
_entity.id
_entity.type
_entity.pdbx_description
1 polymer ?
#
loop_
_entity_poly.entity_id
_entity_poly.type
_entity_poly.pdbx_seq_one_letter_code
_entity_poly.pdbx_strand_id
1 'polypeptide(L)'
;MVPQLSAAQLVEQKLAAFDVLQPEFETCFLFVENIHGQRRFASCSVSDVVRYFHALWICDCKTYLLSIARTVKNYDGVRCLDMLLHWQENGDCAPIVNFLYSKLDALPMGLITQQIEESRLDATRRAQTQRLLQGRAHLLNRGLNLLHLLDALFVLSKEDLVRAVREACRYYSHTPEQIAQQRELFSTPLYVYSPQQQLAQRNMLVMNKLGMHITGHGADMPGQRTTRVEPGSSPIAPYAEEVILNYQELSSAMSSPASKKLLAHQPVNDHGE
;
A
#
# COMPACT_ATOMS: atom_id res chain seq x y z
N MET A 1 22.15 -27.28 -12.19
CA MET A 1 21.49 -26.30 -13.07
C MET A 1 20.01 -26.32 -12.74
N VAL A 2 19.47 -25.26 -12.15
CA VAL A 2 18.01 -25.13 -11.96
C VAL A 2 17.43 -24.83 -13.36
N PRO A 3 16.42 -25.58 -13.85
CA PRO A 3 15.82 -25.28 -15.14
C PRO A 3 15.27 -23.86 -15.10
N GLN A 4 15.69 -23.01 -16.04
CA GLN A 4 15.06 -21.70 -16.22
C GLN A 4 13.62 -21.92 -16.67
N LEU A 5 12.67 -21.60 -15.80
CA LEU A 5 11.25 -21.54 -16.17
C LEU A 5 11.10 -20.56 -17.34
N SER A 6 10.37 -20.96 -18.37
CA SER A 6 9.95 -20.02 -19.39
C SER A 6 9.06 -18.93 -18.76
N ALA A 7 8.98 -17.76 -19.40
CA ALA A 7 8.14 -16.67 -18.91
C ALA A 7 6.67 -17.09 -18.74
N ALA A 8 6.14 -17.91 -19.66
CA ALA A 8 4.78 -18.43 -19.59
C ALA A 8 4.57 -19.36 -18.37
N GLN A 9 5.50 -20.28 -18.11
CA GLN A 9 5.43 -21.17 -16.96
C GLN A 9 5.52 -20.41 -15.64
N LEU A 10 6.35 -19.36 -15.57
CA LEU A 10 6.44 -18.51 -14.37
C LEU A 10 5.13 -17.76 -14.10
N VAL A 11 4.46 -17.25 -15.15
CA VAL A 11 3.15 -16.58 -15.01
C VAL A 11 2.10 -17.56 -14.50
N GLU A 12 2.03 -18.76 -15.07
CA GLU A 12 1.09 -19.80 -14.63
C GLU A 12 1.30 -20.16 -13.15
N GLN A 13 2.55 -20.38 -12.73
CA GLN A 13 2.87 -20.67 -11.34
C GLN A 13 2.51 -19.51 -10.40
N LYS A 14 2.80 -18.26 -10.80
CA LYS A 14 2.42 -17.07 -10.02
C LYS A 14 0.91 -16.94 -9.84
N LEU A 15 0.14 -17.17 -10.91
CA LEU A 15 -1.32 -17.13 -10.86
C LEU A 15 -1.88 -18.25 -9.97
N ALA A 16 -1.39 -19.48 -10.14
CA ALA A 16 -1.81 -20.61 -9.31
C ALA A 16 -1.49 -20.38 -7.82
N ALA A 17 -0.30 -19.87 -7.50
CA ALA A 17 0.07 -19.50 -6.14
C ALA A 17 -0.82 -18.37 -5.59
N PHE A 18 -1.16 -17.39 -6.42
CA PHE A 18 -2.05 -16.32 -6.01
C PHE A 18 -3.50 -16.80 -5.79
N ASP A 19 -4.00 -17.74 -6.58
CA ASP A 19 -5.34 -18.29 -6.40
C ASP A 19 -5.49 -18.98 -5.04
N VAL A 20 -4.43 -19.63 -4.54
CA VAL A 20 -4.36 -20.18 -3.18
C VAL A 20 -4.33 -19.06 -2.13
N LEU A 21 -3.54 -18.00 -2.37
CA LEU A 21 -3.39 -16.88 -1.44
C LEU A 21 -4.63 -15.95 -1.37
N GLN A 22 -5.43 -15.89 -2.43
CA GLN A 22 -6.44 -14.85 -2.62
C GLN A 22 -7.44 -14.72 -1.45
N PRO A 23 -8.04 -15.80 -0.90
CA PRO A 23 -9.02 -15.67 0.19
C PRO A 23 -8.43 -15.00 1.44
N GLU A 24 -7.18 -15.35 1.77
CA GLU A 24 -6.46 -14.78 2.90
C GLU A 24 -6.07 -13.32 2.61
N PHE A 25 -5.63 -13.04 1.38
CA PHE A 25 -5.35 -11.67 0.94
C PHE A 25 -6.57 -10.76 1.05
N GLU A 26 -7.74 -11.19 0.58
CA GLU A 26 -8.97 -10.37 0.65
C GLU A 26 -9.31 -10.02 2.11
N THR A 27 -9.18 -10.99 3.02
CA THR A 27 -9.44 -10.78 4.46
C THR A 27 -8.40 -9.85 5.10
N CYS A 28 -7.11 -10.08 4.80
CA CYS A 28 -6.01 -9.28 5.31
C CYS A 28 -6.05 -7.85 4.79
N PHE A 29 -6.36 -7.65 3.52
CA PHE A 29 -6.47 -6.34 2.90
C PHE A 29 -7.56 -5.50 3.59
N LEU A 30 -8.76 -6.07 3.79
CA LEU A 30 -9.82 -5.38 4.51
C LEU A 30 -9.43 -5.07 5.96
N PHE A 31 -8.70 -5.96 6.63
CA PHE A 31 -8.19 -5.68 7.98
C PHE A 31 -7.19 -4.51 7.98
N VAL A 32 -6.27 -4.46 7.02
CA VAL A 32 -5.32 -3.35 6.86
C VAL A 32 -6.07 -2.04 6.62
N GLU A 33 -7.05 -2.02 5.72
CA GLU A 33 -7.87 -0.83 5.44
C GLU A 33 -8.63 -0.35 6.69
N ASN A 34 -9.15 -1.28 7.50
CA ASN A 34 -9.78 -0.94 8.78
C ASN A 34 -8.77 -0.32 9.76
N ILE A 35 -7.62 -0.94 9.97
CA ILE A 35 -6.55 -0.39 10.82
C ILE A 35 -6.09 0.97 10.27
N HIS A 36 -6.06 1.14 8.95
CA HIS A 36 -5.64 2.36 8.26
C HIS A 36 -6.70 3.46 8.24
N GLY A 37 -7.88 3.24 8.83
CA GLY A 37 -8.81 4.30 9.18
C GLY A 37 -10.23 4.13 8.68
N GLN A 38 -10.53 3.07 7.90
CA GLN A 38 -11.92 2.81 7.45
C GLN A 38 -12.87 2.60 8.62
N ARG A 39 -12.37 2.05 9.73
CA ARG A 39 -13.11 1.88 10.97
C ARG A 39 -12.28 2.33 12.16
N ARG A 40 -12.95 2.81 13.19
CA ARG A 40 -12.35 3.00 14.52
C ARG A 40 -12.53 1.75 15.37
N PHE A 41 -11.44 1.24 15.93
CA PHE A 41 -11.47 0.19 16.94
C PHE A 41 -11.63 0.82 18.33
N ALA A 42 -12.30 0.10 19.23
CA ALA A 42 -12.44 0.54 20.63
C ALA A 42 -11.19 0.16 21.46
N SER A 43 -10.60 -0.98 21.12
CA SER A 43 -9.37 -1.53 21.70
C SER A 43 -8.76 -2.54 20.72
N CYS A 44 -7.50 -2.89 20.94
CA CYS A 44 -6.82 -3.97 20.23
C CYS A 44 -6.17 -4.92 21.23
N SER A 45 -5.95 -6.15 20.80
CA SER A 45 -5.20 -7.18 21.53
C SER A 45 -3.80 -7.36 20.94
N VAL A 46 -2.94 -8.09 21.64
CA VAL A 46 -1.63 -8.52 21.11
C VAL A 46 -1.80 -9.35 19.82
N SER A 47 -2.86 -10.16 19.75
CA SER A 47 -3.18 -10.94 18.55
C SER A 47 -3.48 -10.02 17.35
N ASP A 48 -4.11 -8.86 17.57
CA ASP A 48 -4.36 -7.88 16.50
C ASP A 48 -3.07 -7.23 15.98
N VAL A 49 -2.05 -7.07 16.83
CA VAL A 49 -0.72 -6.61 16.41
C VAL A 49 -0.09 -7.64 15.48
N VAL A 50 -0.07 -8.92 15.87
CA VAL A 50 0.45 -10.01 15.04
C VAL A 50 -0.35 -10.14 13.75
N ARG A 51 -1.69 -10.04 13.84
CA ARG A 51 -2.58 -10.04 12.67
C ARG A 51 -2.28 -8.90 11.71
N TYR A 52 -1.99 -7.70 12.22
CA TYR A 52 -1.63 -6.56 11.38
C TYR A 52 -0.33 -6.83 10.61
N PHE A 53 0.65 -7.42 11.28
CA PHE A 53 1.95 -7.76 10.68
C PHE A 53 1.81 -8.88 9.65
N HIS A 54 1.04 -9.92 9.98
CA HIS A 54 0.64 -10.97 9.05
C HIS A 54 -0.09 -10.39 7.83
N ALA A 55 -1.04 -9.47 8.03
CA ALA A 55 -1.78 -8.88 6.92
C ALA A 55 -0.89 -8.04 5.99
N LEU A 56 0.11 -7.32 6.54
CA LEU A 56 1.11 -6.63 5.74
C LEU A 56 2.00 -7.61 4.96
N TRP A 57 2.37 -8.73 5.57
CA TRP A 57 3.08 -9.82 4.88
C TRP A 57 2.28 -10.39 3.71
N ILE A 58 1.00 -10.72 3.91
CA ILE A 58 0.14 -11.25 2.85
C ILE A 58 -0.04 -10.24 1.70
N CYS A 59 -0.16 -8.94 2.01
CA CYS A 59 -0.21 -7.89 1.00
C CYS A 59 1.10 -7.78 0.19
N ASP A 60 2.23 -8.01 0.83
CA ASP A 60 3.54 -8.05 0.17
C ASP A 60 3.65 -9.27 -0.75
N CYS A 61 3.25 -10.46 -0.28
CA CYS A 61 3.17 -11.67 -1.10
C CYS A 61 2.35 -11.43 -2.38
N LYS A 62 1.17 -10.80 -2.26
CA LYS A 62 0.33 -10.43 -3.41
C LYS A 62 1.04 -9.48 -4.38
N THR A 63 1.81 -8.52 -3.87
CA THR A 63 2.59 -7.58 -4.68
C THR A 63 3.60 -8.33 -5.55
N TYR A 64 4.28 -9.32 -5.00
CA TYR A 64 5.26 -10.12 -5.73
C TYR A 64 4.63 -11.14 -6.68
N LEU A 65 3.60 -11.86 -6.25
CA LEU A 65 2.92 -12.87 -7.09
C LEU A 65 2.27 -12.22 -8.31
N LEU A 66 1.65 -11.05 -8.16
CA LEU A 66 1.03 -10.32 -9.27
C LEU A 66 1.97 -9.30 -9.94
N SER A 67 3.27 -9.34 -9.62
CA SER A 67 4.31 -8.50 -10.22
C SER A 67 3.94 -7.01 -10.27
N ILE A 68 3.48 -6.48 -9.14
CA ILE A 68 3.14 -5.06 -9.02
C ILE A 68 4.44 -4.27 -8.83
N ALA A 69 4.61 -3.18 -9.59
CA ALA A 69 5.79 -2.35 -9.50
C ALA A 69 5.92 -1.74 -8.09
N ARG A 70 7.11 -1.84 -7.50
CA ARG A 70 7.40 -1.37 -6.13
C ARG A 70 7.32 0.15 -5.96
N THR A 71 7.24 0.90 -7.05
CA THR A 71 6.98 2.35 -7.06
C THR A 71 5.56 2.70 -6.61
N VAL A 72 4.63 1.75 -6.65
CA VAL A 72 3.22 1.99 -6.31
C VAL A 72 2.98 1.97 -4.80
N LYS A 73 3.49 0.93 -4.11
CA LYS A 73 3.42 0.78 -2.65
C LYS A 73 4.32 -0.39 -2.24
N ASN A 74 5.22 -0.19 -1.28
CA ASN A 74 5.93 -1.27 -0.62
C ASN A 74 5.23 -1.58 0.69
N TYR A 75 4.75 -2.81 0.83
CA TYR A 75 4.33 -3.32 2.12
C TYR A 75 5.60 -3.72 2.89
N ASP A 76 5.67 -3.44 4.18
CA ASP A 76 6.83 -3.77 5.02
C ASP A 76 6.82 -5.27 5.41
N GLY A 77 6.34 -6.17 4.53
CA GLY A 77 5.99 -7.55 4.86
C GLY A 77 7.17 -8.36 5.40
N VAL A 78 8.28 -8.39 4.66
CA VAL A 78 9.52 -9.08 5.10
C VAL A 78 10.03 -8.51 6.43
N ARG A 79 10.04 -7.18 6.57
CA ARG A 79 10.45 -6.50 7.80
C ARG A 79 9.54 -6.88 8.98
N CYS A 80 8.24 -7.07 8.73
CA CYS A 80 7.30 -7.54 9.76
C CYS A 80 7.63 -8.95 10.22
N LEU A 81 8.01 -9.87 9.31
CA LEU A 81 8.47 -11.21 9.70
C LEU A 81 9.72 -11.17 10.57
N ASP A 82 10.71 -10.34 10.20
CA ASP A 82 11.94 -10.20 10.99
C ASP A 82 11.65 -9.67 12.40
N MET A 83 10.73 -8.70 12.52
CA MET A 83 10.29 -8.20 13.83
C MET A 83 9.55 -9.28 14.65
N LEU A 84 8.67 -10.07 14.03
CA LEU A 84 7.98 -11.18 14.71
C LEU A 84 8.95 -12.27 15.18
N LEU A 85 9.96 -12.60 14.38
CA LEU A 85 10.98 -13.57 14.75
C LEU A 85 11.77 -13.08 15.97
N HIS A 86 12.33 -11.87 15.89
CA HIS A 86 13.09 -11.27 16.99
C HIS A 86 12.28 -11.17 18.28
N TRP A 87 11.01 -10.81 18.16
CA TRP A 87 10.12 -10.70 19.33
C TRP A 87 9.83 -12.07 19.97
N GLN A 88 9.63 -13.12 19.17
CA GLN A 88 9.41 -14.47 19.68
C GLN A 88 10.65 -15.05 20.37
N GLU A 89 11.84 -14.79 19.85
CA GLU A 89 13.11 -15.32 20.36
C GLU A 89 13.59 -14.56 21.60
N ASN A 90 13.63 -13.23 21.52
CA ASN A 90 14.27 -12.37 22.52
C ASN A 90 13.28 -11.71 23.49
N GLY A 91 11.98 -11.77 23.19
CA GLY A 91 10.95 -11.07 23.96
C GLY A 91 11.08 -9.55 23.90
N ASP A 92 11.77 -9.03 22.89
CA ASP A 92 12.01 -7.60 22.68
C ASP A 92 11.00 -7.03 21.69
N CYS A 93 10.12 -6.15 22.18
CA CYS A 93 9.10 -5.47 21.38
C CYS A 93 9.52 -4.08 20.88
N ALA A 94 10.73 -3.59 21.21
CA ALA A 94 11.17 -2.26 20.81
C ALA A 94 11.12 -2.02 19.29
N PRO A 95 11.49 -2.99 18.42
CA PRO A 95 11.34 -2.82 16.96
C PRO A 95 9.89 -2.62 16.51
N ILE A 96 8.94 -3.30 17.16
CA ILE A 96 7.49 -3.21 16.89
C ILE A 96 6.96 -1.84 17.31
N VAL A 97 7.35 -1.39 18.50
CA VAL A 97 7.01 -0.06 19.02
C VAL A 97 7.52 1.02 18.07
N ASN A 98 8.80 0.96 17.68
CA ASN A 98 9.40 1.91 16.73
C ASN A 98 8.70 1.89 15.36
N PHE A 99 8.33 0.71 14.87
CA PHE A 99 7.57 0.58 13.64
C PHE A 99 6.21 1.29 13.73
N LEU A 100 5.42 1.02 14.76
CA LEU A 100 4.10 1.63 14.93
C LEU A 100 4.19 3.15 15.16
N TYR A 101 5.15 3.62 15.96
CA TYR A 101 5.41 5.05 16.13
C TYR A 101 5.80 5.73 14.81
N SER A 102 6.64 5.11 13.98
CA SER A 102 6.98 5.69 12.67
C SER A 102 5.75 5.83 11.75
N LYS A 103 4.77 4.93 11.86
CA LYS A 103 3.50 5.03 11.11
C LYS A 103 2.59 6.13 11.65
N LEU A 104 2.66 6.44 12.94
CA LEU A 104 1.96 7.56 13.57
C LEU A 104 2.58 8.91 13.17
N ASP A 105 3.91 9.00 13.23
CA ASP A 105 4.66 10.22 12.91
C ASP A 105 4.48 10.63 11.44
N ALA A 106 4.32 9.65 10.55
CA ALA A 106 4.06 9.89 9.14
C ALA A 106 2.63 10.41 8.82
N LEU A 107 1.74 10.60 9.81
CA LEU A 107 0.38 11.10 9.56
C LEU A 107 0.41 12.63 9.32
N PRO A 108 -0.06 13.13 8.15
CA PRO A 108 0.04 14.55 7.78
C PRO A 108 -1.08 15.40 8.42
N MET A 109 -1.31 15.27 9.72
CA MET A 109 -2.43 15.90 10.45
C MET A 109 -2.38 17.43 10.41
N GLY A 110 -1.19 18.02 10.53
CA GLY A 110 -1.01 19.47 10.41
C GLY A 110 -1.32 19.96 9.00
N LEU A 111 -0.75 19.31 7.99
CA LEU A 111 -0.92 19.69 6.59
C LEU A 111 -2.39 19.61 6.14
N ILE A 112 -3.10 18.51 6.44
CA ILE A 112 -4.51 18.39 6.05
C ILE A 112 -5.38 19.42 6.76
N THR A 113 -5.05 19.76 8.01
CA THR A 113 -5.78 20.79 8.76
C THR A 113 -5.57 22.16 8.13
N GLN A 114 -4.33 22.50 7.75
CA GLN A 114 -4.04 23.73 7.01
C GLN A 114 -4.83 23.79 5.69
N GLN A 115 -4.82 22.71 4.90
CA GLN A 115 -5.56 22.66 3.63
C GLN A 115 -7.07 22.84 3.79
N ILE A 116 -7.66 22.35 4.90
CA ILE A 116 -9.08 22.56 5.22
C ILE A 116 -9.38 24.02 5.52
N GLU A 117 -8.53 24.68 6.30
CA GLU A 117 -8.74 26.10 6.61
C GLU A 117 -8.57 26.97 5.36
N GLU A 118 -7.58 26.68 4.52
CA GLU A 118 -7.40 27.35 3.22
C GLU A 118 -8.59 27.12 2.28
N SER A 119 -9.11 25.89 2.21
CA SER A 119 -10.23 25.57 1.31
C SER A 119 -11.56 26.21 1.74
N ARG A 120 -11.71 26.58 3.02
CA ARG A 120 -12.90 27.27 3.54
C ARG A 120 -12.99 28.73 3.15
N LEU A 121 -11.88 29.36 2.79
CA LEU A 121 -11.83 30.75 2.36
C LEU A 121 -12.48 30.97 0.99
N ASP A 122 -12.73 29.90 0.22
CA ASP A 122 -13.29 29.94 -1.11
C ASP A 122 -14.54 29.04 -1.20
N ALA A 123 -15.71 29.68 -1.31
CA ALA A 123 -17.00 28.98 -1.37
C ALA A 123 -17.14 28.02 -2.56
N THR A 124 -16.33 28.20 -3.63
CA THR A 124 -16.33 27.30 -4.80
C THR A 124 -15.66 25.95 -4.51
N ARG A 125 -14.88 25.85 -3.42
CA ARG A 125 -14.13 24.65 -3.03
C ARG A 125 -14.87 23.75 -2.03
N ARG A 126 -16.19 23.85 -1.96
CA ARG A 126 -17.01 23.07 -1.01
C ARG A 126 -16.78 21.56 -1.12
N ALA A 127 -16.74 21.03 -2.35
CA ALA A 127 -16.50 19.59 -2.58
C ALA A 127 -15.09 19.15 -2.17
N GLN A 128 -14.07 20.00 -2.39
CA GLN A 128 -12.71 19.73 -1.91
C GLN A 128 -12.65 19.75 -0.38
N THR A 129 -13.27 20.75 0.25
CA THR A 129 -13.35 20.85 1.71
C THR A 129 -13.98 19.59 2.32
N GLN A 130 -15.06 19.08 1.74
CA GLN A 130 -15.70 17.85 2.21
C GLN A 130 -14.78 16.64 2.10
N ARG A 131 -14.06 16.48 0.98
CA ARG A 131 -13.08 15.38 0.81
C ARG A 131 -11.93 15.48 1.81
N LEU A 132 -11.42 16.68 2.08
CA LEU A 132 -10.38 16.90 3.08
C LEU A 132 -10.87 16.59 4.50
N LEU A 133 -12.10 16.96 4.85
CA LEU A 133 -12.71 16.62 6.14
C LEU A 133 -12.87 15.11 6.32
N GLN A 134 -13.31 14.40 5.28
CA GLN A 134 -13.40 12.93 5.27
C GLN A 134 -12.00 12.30 5.40
N GLY A 135 -11.02 12.78 4.63
CA GLY A 135 -9.63 12.34 4.73
C GLY A 135 -9.06 12.54 6.14
N ARG A 136 -9.34 13.67 6.79
CA ARG A 136 -8.93 13.94 8.17
C ARG A 136 -9.57 12.97 9.15
N ALA A 137 -10.86 12.66 9.00
CA ALA A 137 -11.53 11.67 9.84
C ALA A 137 -10.90 10.28 9.70
N HIS A 138 -10.56 9.87 8.48
CA HIS A 138 -9.85 8.62 8.21
C HIS A 138 -8.46 8.59 8.87
N LEU A 139 -7.68 9.67 8.75
CA LEU A 139 -6.37 9.79 9.40
C LEU A 139 -6.47 9.75 10.93
N LEU A 140 -7.51 10.37 11.52
CA LEU A 140 -7.76 10.31 12.97
C LEU A 140 -8.05 8.87 13.42
N ASN A 141 -8.91 8.15 12.69
CA ASN A 141 -9.18 6.74 12.99
C ASN A 141 -7.89 5.91 12.91
N ARG A 142 -7.08 6.12 11.87
CA ARG A 142 -5.78 5.46 11.73
C ARG A 142 -4.87 5.70 12.92
N GLY A 143 -4.75 6.97 13.34
CA GLY A 143 -3.92 7.34 14.48
C GLY A 143 -4.38 6.65 15.76
N LEU A 144 -5.68 6.65 16.03
CA LEU A 144 -6.25 5.98 17.19
C LEU A 144 -6.05 4.46 17.15
N ASN A 145 -6.26 3.83 16.00
CA ASN A 145 -6.05 2.39 15.84
C ASN A 145 -4.58 2.00 16.07
N LEU A 146 -3.63 2.78 15.55
CA LEU A 146 -2.20 2.55 15.79
C LEU A 146 -1.83 2.74 17.27
N LEU A 147 -2.44 3.72 17.95
CA LEU A 147 -2.29 3.88 19.41
C LEU A 147 -2.89 2.70 20.18
N HIS A 148 -4.03 2.14 19.75
CA HIS A 148 -4.60 0.93 20.37
C HIS A 148 -3.70 -0.30 20.17
N LEU A 149 -3.04 -0.43 19.01
CA LEU A 149 -2.04 -1.48 18.79
C LEU A 149 -0.83 -1.31 19.70
N LEU A 150 -0.35 -0.07 19.93
CA LEU A 150 0.72 0.23 20.88
C LEU A 150 0.30 -0.08 22.32
N ASP A 151 -0.89 0.36 22.73
CA ASP A 151 -1.44 0.13 24.06
C ASP A 151 -1.46 -1.37 24.39
N ALA A 152 -1.90 -2.21 23.45
CA ALA A 152 -1.91 -3.66 23.60
C ALA A 152 -0.53 -4.28 23.95
N LEU A 153 0.58 -3.62 23.61
CA LEU A 153 1.94 -4.08 23.94
C LEU A 153 2.33 -3.79 25.38
N PHE A 154 1.69 -2.80 26.02
CA PHE A 154 2.05 -2.31 27.35
C PHE A 154 1.09 -2.75 28.45
N VAL A 155 -0.06 -3.34 28.10
CA VAL A 155 -1.04 -3.86 29.08
C VAL A 155 -0.53 -5.11 29.82
N LEU A 156 0.23 -5.97 29.14
CA LEU A 156 0.66 -7.26 29.69
C LEU A 156 2.04 -7.20 30.35
N SER A 157 2.29 -8.12 31.27
CA SER A 157 3.64 -8.43 31.73
C SER A 157 4.51 -8.91 30.56
N LYS A 158 5.84 -8.83 30.70
CA LYS A 158 6.75 -9.30 29.65
C LYS A 158 6.52 -10.77 29.32
N GLU A 159 6.36 -11.61 30.33
CA GLU A 159 6.19 -13.06 30.18
C GLU A 159 4.87 -13.41 29.49
N ASP A 160 3.78 -12.73 29.87
CA ASP A 160 2.47 -12.95 29.25
C ASP A 160 2.40 -12.38 27.83
N LEU A 161 3.07 -11.26 27.57
CA LEU A 161 3.21 -10.69 26.23
C LEU A 161 3.92 -11.67 25.29
N VAL A 162 5.06 -12.22 25.70
CA VAL A 162 5.80 -13.21 24.89
C VAL A 162 4.94 -14.46 24.63
N ARG A 163 4.18 -14.92 25.63
CA ARG A 163 3.28 -16.07 25.47
C ARG A 163 2.18 -15.77 24.45
N ALA A 164 1.51 -14.63 24.58
CA ALA A 164 0.44 -14.21 23.67
C ALA A 164 0.94 -14.03 22.24
N VAL A 165 2.15 -13.47 22.05
CA VAL A 165 2.78 -13.34 20.73
C VAL A 165 3.05 -14.69 20.12
N ARG A 166 3.68 -15.62 20.85
CA ARG A 166 3.98 -16.97 20.33
C ARG A 166 2.70 -17.74 19.97
N GLU A 167 1.64 -17.58 20.75
CA GLU A 167 0.34 -18.17 20.47
C GLU A 167 -0.28 -17.59 19.19
N ALA A 168 -0.32 -16.26 19.06
CA ALA A 168 -0.82 -15.60 17.86
C ALA A 168 0.04 -15.92 16.63
N CYS A 169 1.36 -15.94 16.76
CA CYS A 169 2.27 -16.34 15.70
C CYS A 169 2.01 -17.79 15.25
N ARG A 170 1.75 -18.72 16.17
CA ARG A 170 1.37 -20.09 15.81
C ARG A 170 0.07 -20.12 15.02
N TYR A 171 -0.93 -19.35 15.44
CA TYR A 171 -2.21 -19.25 14.74
C TYR A 171 -2.05 -18.73 13.30
N TYR A 172 -1.24 -17.70 13.09
CA TYR A 172 -0.97 -17.12 11.77
C TYR A 172 0.18 -17.79 11.01
N SER A 173 0.63 -18.97 11.44
CA SER A 173 1.73 -19.71 10.80
C SER A 173 3.05 -18.91 10.65
N HIS A 174 3.44 -18.26 11.74
CA HIS A 174 4.67 -17.48 11.88
C HIS A 174 5.53 -17.97 13.06
N THR A 175 5.60 -19.29 13.28
CA THR A 175 6.65 -19.85 14.14
C THR A 175 8.05 -19.55 13.56
N PRO A 176 9.13 -19.56 14.36
CA PRO A 176 10.48 -19.28 13.86
C PRO A 176 10.86 -20.08 12.61
N GLU A 177 10.56 -21.38 12.60
CA GLU A 177 10.84 -22.28 11.48
C GLU A 177 10.01 -21.91 10.24
N GLN A 178 8.73 -21.55 10.42
CA GLN A 178 7.87 -21.11 9.33
C GLN A 178 8.32 -19.76 8.78
N ILE A 179 8.77 -18.83 9.62
CA ILE A 179 9.33 -17.55 9.17
C ILE A 179 10.58 -17.78 8.32
N ALA A 180 11.48 -18.69 8.74
CA ALA A 180 12.65 -19.03 7.95
C ALA A 180 12.26 -19.56 6.55
N GLN A 181 11.28 -20.48 6.47
CA GLN A 181 10.76 -21.00 5.21
C GLN A 181 10.08 -19.92 4.35
N GLN A 182 9.29 -19.04 4.96
CA GLN A 182 8.63 -17.91 4.28
C GLN A 182 9.65 -16.96 3.65
N ARG A 183 10.76 -16.69 4.34
CA ARG A 183 11.85 -15.85 3.83
C ARG A 183 12.62 -16.54 2.71
N GLU A 184 12.88 -17.84 2.83
CA GLU A 184 13.51 -18.62 1.76
C GLU A 184 12.65 -18.64 0.50
N LEU A 185 11.32 -18.79 0.66
CA LEU A 185 10.37 -18.75 -0.45
C LEU A 185 10.46 -17.43 -1.25
N PHE A 186 10.71 -16.29 -0.59
CA PHE A 186 10.91 -14.99 -1.27
C PHE A 186 12.20 -14.91 -2.09
N SER A 187 13.15 -15.83 -1.86
CA SER A 187 14.37 -15.94 -2.67
C SER A 187 14.16 -16.75 -3.95
N THR A 188 12.97 -17.35 -4.13
CA THR A 188 12.65 -18.17 -5.31
C THR A 188 12.25 -17.30 -6.52
N PRO A 189 12.38 -17.81 -7.76
CA PRO A 189 11.92 -17.11 -8.97
C PRO A 189 10.43 -16.70 -8.93
N LEU A 190 9.61 -17.38 -8.13
CA LEU A 190 8.17 -17.10 -7.97
C LEU A 190 7.90 -15.68 -7.44
N TYR A 191 8.81 -15.13 -6.64
CA TYR A 191 8.69 -13.79 -6.04
C TYR A 191 9.55 -12.73 -6.76
N VAL A 192 10.12 -13.05 -7.92
CA VAL A 192 10.81 -12.06 -8.75
C VAL A 192 9.80 -11.22 -9.52
N TYR A 193 10.07 -9.92 -9.66
CA TYR A 193 9.27 -9.02 -10.49
C TYR A 193 9.31 -9.46 -11.96
N SER A 194 8.16 -9.74 -12.54
CA SER A 194 8.02 -10.12 -13.94
C SER A 194 6.80 -9.42 -14.54
N PRO A 195 6.98 -8.29 -15.25
CA PRO A 195 5.87 -7.50 -15.78
C PRO A 195 5.17 -8.26 -16.91
N GLN A 196 3.94 -8.72 -16.64
CA GLN A 196 3.15 -9.53 -17.57
C GLN A 196 1.70 -9.08 -17.53
N GLN A 197 1.07 -8.94 -18.70
CA GLN A 197 -0.28 -8.39 -18.83
C GLN A 197 -1.32 -9.19 -18.04
N GLN A 198 -1.22 -10.51 -18.04
CA GLN A 198 -2.14 -11.40 -17.33
C GLN A 198 -2.12 -11.17 -15.81
N LEU A 199 -0.93 -10.98 -15.22
CA LEU A 199 -0.78 -10.69 -13.79
C LEU A 199 -1.40 -9.33 -13.42
N ALA A 200 -1.18 -8.32 -14.28
CA ALA A 200 -1.76 -6.98 -14.10
C ALA A 200 -3.30 -7.00 -14.20
N GLN A 201 -3.86 -7.73 -15.18
CA GLN A 201 -5.30 -7.94 -15.32
C GLN A 201 -5.89 -8.63 -14.09
N ARG A 202 -5.23 -9.69 -13.59
CA ARG A 202 -5.64 -10.39 -12.38
C ARG A 202 -5.67 -9.46 -11.17
N ASN A 203 -4.62 -8.65 -10.99
CA ASN A 203 -4.57 -7.63 -9.95
C ASN A 203 -5.73 -6.64 -10.06
N MET A 204 -6.00 -6.11 -11.25
CA MET A 204 -7.10 -5.17 -11.48
C MET A 204 -8.45 -5.77 -11.10
N LEU A 205 -8.73 -7.01 -11.50
CA LEU A 205 -9.99 -7.69 -11.17
C LEU A 205 -10.19 -7.84 -9.65
N VAL A 206 -9.15 -8.28 -8.94
CA VAL A 206 -9.20 -8.45 -7.48
C VAL A 206 -9.36 -7.10 -6.78
N MET A 207 -8.60 -6.09 -7.19
CA MET A 207 -8.68 -4.76 -6.58
C MET A 207 -10.01 -4.06 -6.87
N ASN A 208 -10.61 -4.26 -8.05
CA ASN A 208 -11.94 -3.74 -8.35
C ASN A 208 -13.01 -4.38 -7.47
N LYS A 209 -12.95 -5.71 -7.28
CA LYS A 209 -13.85 -6.43 -6.37
C LYS A 209 -13.75 -5.86 -4.95
N LEU A 210 -12.53 -5.70 -4.43
CA LEU A 210 -12.29 -5.17 -3.09
C LEU A 210 -12.69 -3.70 -2.96
N GLY A 211 -12.45 -2.90 -4.01
CA GLY A 211 -12.84 -1.49 -4.08
C GLY A 211 -14.35 -1.32 -3.87
N MET A 212 -15.19 -2.13 -4.54
CA MET A 212 -16.64 -2.10 -4.35
C MET A 212 -17.08 -2.41 -2.91
N HIS A 213 -16.37 -3.31 -2.22
CA HIS A 213 -16.67 -3.64 -0.82
C HIS A 213 -16.29 -2.51 0.15
N ILE A 214 -15.22 -1.78 -0.14
CA ILE A 214 -14.74 -0.68 0.70
C ILE A 214 -15.57 0.59 0.49
N THR A 215 -15.93 0.91 -0.75
CA THR A 215 -16.74 2.11 -1.08
C THR A 215 -18.23 1.94 -0.80
N GLY A 216 -18.70 0.73 -0.46
CA GLY A 216 -20.09 0.46 -0.13
C GLY A 216 -20.64 1.20 1.12
N HIS A 217 -19.79 1.91 1.86
CA HIS A 217 -20.20 2.77 2.97
C HIS A 217 -20.30 4.25 2.52
N GLY A 218 -21.44 4.62 1.95
CA GLY A 218 -22.05 5.95 2.14
C GLY A 218 -21.71 7.10 1.19
N ALA A 219 -20.81 6.96 0.21
CA ALA A 219 -20.67 7.94 -0.87
C ALA A 219 -20.11 7.25 -2.11
N ASP A 220 -20.78 7.40 -3.25
CA ASP A 220 -20.44 6.81 -4.56
C ASP A 220 -20.76 5.32 -4.74
N MET A 221 -22.06 5.01 -4.69
CA MET A 221 -22.60 3.93 -5.52
C MET A 221 -22.50 4.33 -7.01
N PRO A 222 -22.08 3.43 -7.92
CA PRO A 222 -22.10 3.68 -9.35
C PRO A 222 -23.55 3.96 -9.78
N GLY A 223 -23.85 5.20 -10.17
CA GLY A 223 -25.20 5.65 -10.54
C GLY A 223 -25.75 6.83 -9.74
N GLN A 224 -25.09 7.25 -8.65
CA GLN A 224 -25.43 8.50 -7.93
C GLN A 224 -24.45 9.64 -8.21
N ARG A 225 -24.16 9.90 -9.50
CA ARG A 225 -23.51 11.17 -9.89
C ARG A 225 -24.48 12.32 -9.60
N THR A 226 -24.16 13.17 -8.62
CA THR A 226 -24.95 14.36 -8.26
C THR A 226 -24.80 15.54 -9.22
N THR A 227 -24.54 15.30 -10.51
CA THR A 227 -24.72 16.32 -11.54
C THR A 227 -25.11 15.64 -12.85
N ARG A 228 -26.31 15.95 -13.33
CA ARG A 228 -26.80 15.51 -14.65
C ARG A 228 -25.89 16.16 -15.69
N VAL A 229 -25.07 15.35 -16.36
CA VAL A 229 -24.33 15.78 -17.55
C VAL A 229 -25.35 16.14 -18.61
N GLU A 230 -25.24 17.33 -19.20
CA GLU A 230 -26.10 17.73 -20.30
C GLU A 230 -26.00 16.70 -21.45
N PRO A 231 -27.10 16.40 -22.16
CA PRO A 231 -27.07 15.44 -23.25
C PRO A 231 -26.08 15.90 -24.31
N GLY A 232 -25.13 15.01 -24.65
CA GLY A 232 -24.10 15.30 -25.64
C GLY A 232 -24.68 15.57 -27.03
N SER A 233 -24.23 16.66 -27.65
CA SER A 233 -24.51 16.96 -29.06
C SER A 233 -23.76 15.98 -29.96
N SER A 234 -24.46 15.40 -30.93
CA SER A 234 -23.88 14.58 -32.01
C SER A 234 -23.15 15.48 -33.02
N PRO A 235 -21.98 15.08 -33.56
CA PRO A 235 -21.37 13.75 -33.51
C PRO A 235 -20.51 13.48 -32.27
N ILE A 236 -20.51 12.22 -31.83
CA ILE A 236 -19.73 11.70 -30.69
C ILE A 236 -18.24 11.75 -31.07
N ALA A 237 -17.48 12.65 -30.43
CA ALA A 237 -16.03 12.61 -30.48
C ALA A 237 -15.50 11.38 -29.71
N PRO A 238 -14.41 10.74 -30.16
CA PRO A 238 -13.81 9.59 -29.49
C PRO A 238 -13.41 9.95 -28.04
N TYR A 239 -13.65 9.02 -27.12
CA TYR A 239 -13.33 9.19 -25.71
C TYR A 239 -11.81 9.17 -25.51
N ALA A 240 -11.30 10.26 -24.93
CA ALA A 240 -9.97 10.40 -24.33
C ALA A 240 -8.77 10.15 -25.26
N GLU A 241 -8.58 11.03 -26.24
CA GLU A 241 -7.24 11.41 -26.70
C GLU A 241 -6.97 12.84 -26.25
N GLU A 242 -6.46 13.01 -25.02
CA GLU A 242 -5.69 14.22 -24.75
C GLU A 242 -4.32 13.99 -25.38
N VAL A 243 -4.14 14.53 -26.59
CA VAL A 243 -2.83 14.54 -27.25
C VAL A 243 -1.88 15.32 -26.36
N ILE A 244 -1.02 14.62 -25.63
CA ILE A 244 0.10 15.24 -24.93
C ILE A 244 1.03 15.76 -26.02
N LEU A 245 0.93 17.05 -26.35
CA LEU A 245 1.93 17.74 -27.16
C LEU A 245 3.29 17.55 -26.48
N ASN A 246 4.21 16.89 -27.20
CA ASN A 246 5.56 16.49 -26.77
C ASN A 246 5.69 15.13 -26.05
N TYR A 247 4.77 14.19 -26.24
CA TYR A 247 5.03 12.80 -25.89
C TYR A 247 6.23 12.26 -26.70
N GLN A 248 7.37 12.05 -26.03
CA GLN A 248 8.51 11.30 -26.55
C GLN A 248 8.45 9.88 -26.02
N GLU A 249 8.33 8.93 -26.95
CA GLU A 249 8.38 7.50 -26.65
C GLU A 249 9.82 7.12 -26.25
N LEU A 250 10.02 6.76 -24.99
CA LEU A 250 11.28 6.21 -24.50
C LEU A 250 11.39 4.75 -24.94
N SER A 251 11.75 4.51 -26.19
CA SER A 251 12.21 3.20 -26.65
C SER A 251 13.65 2.97 -26.19
N SER A 252 13.88 1.88 -25.46
CA SER A 252 15.20 1.51 -24.97
C SER A 252 16.07 0.98 -26.11
N ALA A 253 16.78 1.88 -26.78
CA ALA A 253 17.98 1.54 -27.55
C ALA A 253 18.94 2.72 -27.48
N MET A 254 19.87 2.68 -26.51
CA MET A 254 21.30 2.98 -26.67
C MET A 254 21.97 3.02 -25.28
N SER A 255 23.02 2.21 -25.20
CA SER A 255 24.06 2.10 -24.19
C SER A 255 24.69 3.42 -23.72
N SER A 256 25.07 3.48 -22.43
CA SER A 256 25.93 4.47 -21.74
C SER A 256 27.35 4.61 -22.35
N PRO A 257 28.32 5.38 -21.77
CA PRO A 257 28.35 6.67 -21.06
C PRO A 257 29.43 7.66 -21.64
N ALA A 258 29.60 8.84 -21.00
CA ALA A 258 30.83 9.66 -20.89
C ALA A 258 30.92 11.03 -21.61
N SER A 259 31.49 11.97 -20.83
CA SER A 259 32.17 13.23 -21.18
C SER A 259 31.34 14.49 -20.96
N LYS A 260 31.46 15.15 -19.78
CA LYS A 260 32.42 16.24 -19.53
C LYS A 260 32.48 17.26 -20.67
N LYS A 261 31.96 18.46 -20.42
CA LYS A 261 32.68 19.76 -20.46
C LYS A 261 31.67 20.89 -20.23
N LEU A 262 31.85 21.63 -19.13
CA LEU A 262 32.37 23.01 -19.08
C LEU A 262 31.20 24.00 -19.03
N LEU A 263 30.86 24.58 -17.87
CA LEU A 263 31.48 25.80 -17.32
C LEU A 263 31.59 26.94 -18.35
N ALA A 264 30.65 27.88 -18.25
CA ALA A 264 30.83 29.32 -18.42
C ALA A 264 29.53 29.96 -17.84
N HIS A 265 29.52 30.65 -16.69
CA HIS A 265 29.96 32.05 -16.49
C HIS A 265 29.68 32.88 -17.76
N GLN A 266 28.93 33.97 -17.79
CA GLN A 266 28.56 34.96 -16.77
C GLN A 266 27.54 35.96 -17.44
N PRO A 267 27.20 37.15 -16.91
CA PRO A 267 25.86 37.74 -17.00
C PRO A 267 25.78 39.05 -17.82
N VAL A 268 24.59 39.70 -17.75
CA VAL A 268 24.26 41.14 -17.99
C VAL A 268 24.35 41.69 -19.42
N ASN A 269 23.23 42.18 -19.98
CA ASN A 269 22.89 43.61 -20.10
C ASN A 269 21.71 43.87 -21.07
N ASP A 270 20.73 44.61 -20.54
CA ASP A 270 20.11 45.83 -21.09
C ASP A 270 20.25 46.13 -22.60
N HIS A 271 19.11 46.34 -23.28
CA HIS A 271 18.68 47.62 -23.87
C HIS A 271 17.51 47.48 -24.87
N GLY A 272 16.53 48.39 -24.73
CA GLY A 272 15.69 48.96 -25.81
C GLY A 272 14.46 48.14 -26.20
N GLU A 273 13.22 48.65 -26.18
CA GLU A 273 12.64 49.99 -26.02
C GLU A 273 11.31 49.89 -25.28
#